data_AF-A0A8H3FBU4-F1
#
_entry.id   AF-A0A8H3FBU4-F1
#
_cell.length_a   1.000
_cell.length_b   1.000
_cell.length_c   1.000
_cell.angle_alpha   90.00
_cell.angle_beta   90.00
_cell.angle_gamma   90.00
#
_symmetry.space_group_name_H-M   'P 1'
#
loop_
_entity.id
_entity.type
_entity.pdbx_description
1 polymer ?
#
loop_
_entity_poly.entity_id
_entity_poly.type
_entity_poly.pdbx_seq_one_letter_code
_entity_poly.pdbx_strand_id
1 'polypeptide(L)'
;MKVTFAVAAFAAVAASSPLSQPGSFLKKIRQTAPAVTDADILNYALTLEHLEDTFYREGLSNFTESNFASAGFDSTFYANLKEVSSDETTHVAFLTAALTKAGATPVAACTYDFGVTDVKSFIETASILEGVGVSAYLGAAADIMSAAYLTAAGSILTVESRHSSYIRASLGESPFPSPFDVPLTLDEVYTLAAAFIVSCPSSNPTLPVKAFPTLTSSPKNGNITAGSEITLLTPGSIVTAADGKSQIYGAFITVTGPVFAPATAVDGGFTLTVPTAPNGTAPISGQTYVVLTGCNTTVSDDTVAAGPAVFEVGPL
;
A
#
# COMPACT_ATOMS: atom_id res chain seq x y z
N MET A 1 49.18 -17.14 2.98
CA MET A 1 48.30 -16.96 1.82
C MET A 1 47.56 -15.64 2.05
N LYS A 2 48.05 -14.54 1.46
CA LYS A 2 47.52 -13.18 1.66
C LYS A 2 46.44 -12.95 0.61
N VAL A 3 45.21 -12.65 1.05
CA VAL A 3 44.10 -12.31 0.17
C VAL A 3 44.08 -10.78 0.01
N THR A 4 44.31 -10.32 -1.21
CA THR A 4 44.31 -8.90 -1.59
C THR A 4 42.89 -8.50 -1.97
N PHE A 5 42.28 -7.56 -1.25
CA PHE A 5 41.01 -6.94 -1.65
C PHE A 5 41.31 -5.85 -2.69
N ALA A 6 40.73 -5.98 -3.88
CA ALA A 6 40.74 -4.93 -4.90
C ALA A 6 39.62 -3.92 -4.57
N VAL A 7 40.01 -2.69 -4.24
CA VAL A 7 39.11 -1.55 -4.09
C VAL A 7 38.90 -0.95 -5.48
N ALA A 8 37.68 -1.01 -6.01
CA ALA A 8 37.33 -0.31 -7.23
C ALA A 8 37.15 1.19 -6.95
N ALA A 9 37.99 2.01 -7.56
CA ALA A 9 37.92 3.47 -7.50
C ALA A 9 36.85 3.99 -8.47
N PHE A 10 35.84 4.71 -7.96
CA PHE A 10 34.96 5.53 -8.79
C PHE A 10 35.69 6.82 -9.16
N ALA A 11 35.98 6.99 -10.45
CA ALA A 11 36.55 8.22 -11.00
C ALA A 11 35.46 9.28 -11.14
N ALA A 12 35.65 10.40 -10.46
CA ALA A 12 34.88 11.63 -10.65
C ALA A 12 35.30 12.33 -11.95
N VAL A 13 34.32 12.79 -12.74
CA VAL A 13 34.54 13.82 -13.75
C VAL A 13 33.49 14.92 -13.54
N ALA A 14 33.96 16.13 -13.27
CA ALA A 14 33.18 17.34 -13.16
C ALA A 14 33.72 18.40 -14.15
N ALA A 15 32.81 19.08 -14.86
CA ALA A 15 32.86 20.47 -15.36
C ALA A 15 31.77 20.62 -16.46
N SER A 16 30.58 21.16 -16.18
CA SER A 16 30.16 22.57 -16.07
C SER A 16 30.07 23.35 -17.39
N SER A 17 28.86 23.85 -17.72
CA SER A 17 28.56 25.25 -18.09
C SER A 17 27.04 25.46 -18.30
N PRO A 18 26.51 26.69 -18.08
CA PRO A 18 25.10 26.96 -17.84
C PRO A 18 24.35 27.36 -19.12
N LEU A 19 23.08 26.97 -19.26
CA LEU A 19 22.18 27.58 -20.23
C LEU A 19 20.97 28.23 -19.54
N SER A 20 20.78 29.48 -19.93
CA SER A 20 19.87 30.49 -19.43
C SER A 20 18.39 30.12 -19.47
N GLN A 21 17.66 30.44 -18.40
CA GLN A 21 16.20 30.60 -18.46
C GLN A 21 15.82 31.86 -19.25
N PRO A 22 14.63 31.84 -19.87
CA PRO A 22 13.70 32.94 -19.62
C PRO A 22 12.27 32.45 -19.40
N GLY A 23 11.59 32.99 -18.37
CA GLY A 23 10.13 32.93 -18.28
C GLY A 23 9.52 32.86 -16.88
N SER A 24 9.75 33.89 -16.06
CA SER A 24 8.89 34.17 -14.90
C SER A 24 7.49 34.56 -15.38
N PHE A 25 6.54 33.62 -15.32
CA PHE A 25 5.10 33.88 -15.35
C PHE A 25 4.55 33.78 -13.93
N LEU A 26 4.93 34.72 -13.06
CA LEU A 26 4.23 34.83 -11.79
C LEU A 26 2.78 35.28 -12.02
N LYS A 27 1.89 34.53 -11.37
CA LYS A 27 0.63 34.98 -10.76
C LYS A 27 -0.64 34.84 -11.61
N LYS A 28 -1.07 33.59 -11.77
CA LYS A 28 -2.48 33.26 -11.49
C LYS A 28 -2.52 32.69 -10.08
N ILE A 29 -3.11 33.45 -9.17
CA ILE A 29 -3.47 33.01 -7.82
C ILE A 29 -4.49 31.88 -8.00
N ARG A 30 -4.02 30.65 -8.11
CA ARG A 30 -4.76 29.48 -7.63
C ARG A 30 -4.33 29.33 -6.19
N GLN A 31 -5.27 29.28 -5.25
CA GLN A 31 -4.99 28.66 -3.96
C GLN A 31 -4.54 27.24 -4.30
N THR A 32 -3.24 27.01 -4.28
CA THR A 32 -2.68 25.67 -4.19
C THR A 32 -3.21 25.11 -2.89
N ALA A 33 -3.80 23.91 -2.92
CA ALA A 33 -3.90 23.14 -1.69
C ALA A 33 -2.52 23.20 -0.98
N PRO A 34 -2.47 23.32 0.36
CA PRO A 34 -1.19 23.23 1.04
C PRO A 34 -0.51 21.94 0.58
N ALA A 35 0.78 22.02 0.23
CA ALA A 35 1.58 20.82 0.02
C ALA A 35 1.49 19.96 1.29
N VAL A 36 1.35 18.64 1.12
CA VAL A 36 1.30 17.69 2.25
C VAL A 36 2.50 17.95 3.15
N THR A 37 2.25 18.12 4.46
CA THR A 37 3.31 18.38 5.42
C THR A 37 3.84 17.10 6.05
N ASP A 38 5.05 17.12 6.62
CA ASP A 38 5.55 15.99 7.43
C ASP A 38 4.56 15.60 8.55
N ALA A 39 3.84 16.56 9.15
CA ALA A 39 2.84 16.27 10.16
C ALA A 39 1.60 15.56 9.58
N ASP A 40 1.21 15.91 8.35
CA ASP A 40 0.14 15.21 7.64
C ASP A 40 0.55 13.77 7.31
N ILE A 41 1.79 13.56 6.84
CA ILE A 41 2.33 12.23 6.52
C ILE A 41 2.43 11.36 7.79
N LEU A 42 2.93 11.92 8.89
CA LEU A 42 3.04 11.19 10.15
C LEU A 42 1.66 10.86 10.76
N ASN A 43 0.68 11.75 10.66
CA ASN A 43 -0.69 11.45 11.09
C ASN A 43 -1.40 10.46 10.16
N TYR A 44 -1.09 10.49 8.87
CA TYR A 44 -1.52 9.49 7.91
C TYR A 44 -0.96 8.12 8.28
N ALA A 45 0.36 8.00 8.51
CA ALA A 45 0.99 6.76 8.96
C ALA A 45 0.38 6.29 10.29
N LEU A 46 0.23 7.18 11.28
CA LEU A 46 -0.40 6.84 12.57
C LEU A 46 -1.84 6.35 12.43
N THR A 47 -2.58 6.78 11.40
CA THR A 47 -3.93 6.26 11.14
C THR A 47 -3.89 4.78 10.72
N LEU A 48 -2.90 4.40 9.92
CA LEU A 48 -2.68 3.02 9.47
C LEU A 48 -2.16 2.15 10.62
N GLU A 49 -1.20 2.67 11.39
CA GLU A 49 -0.68 1.98 12.57
C GLU A 49 -1.78 1.69 13.61
N HIS A 50 -2.69 2.64 13.86
CA HIS A 50 -3.84 2.37 14.76
C HIS A 50 -4.76 1.28 14.22
N LEU A 51 -4.90 1.17 12.89
CA LEU A 51 -5.71 0.14 12.24
C LEU A 51 -5.05 -1.24 12.46
N GLU A 52 -3.76 -1.38 12.19
CA GLU A 52 -3.00 -2.64 12.34
C GLU A 52 -2.86 -3.05 13.80
N ASP A 53 -2.49 -2.12 14.68
CA ASP A 53 -2.44 -2.32 16.13
C ASP A 53 -3.79 -2.78 16.71
N THR A 54 -4.91 -2.19 16.25
CA THR A 54 -6.24 -2.63 16.68
C THR A 54 -6.59 -3.99 16.12
N PHE A 55 -6.31 -4.23 14.83
CA PHE A 55 -6.54 -5.50 14.17
C PHE A 55 -5.87 -6.67 14.90
N TYR A 56 -4.57 -6.56 15.19
CA TYR A 56 -3.83 -7.64 15.85
C TYR A 56 -4.27 -7.85 17.29
N ARG A 57 -4.48 -6.78 18.06
CA ARG A 57 -4.97 -6.91 19.45
C ARG A 57 -6.35 -7.56 19.52
N GLU A 58 -7.28 -7.15 18.65
CA GLU A 58 -8.61 -7.75 18.61
C GLU A 58 -8.53 -9.21 18.16
N GLY A 59 -7.74 -9.52 17.14
CA GLY A 59 -7.51 -10.90 16.68
C GLY A 59 -6.97 -11.81 17.78
N LEU A 60 -5.93 -11.38 18.50
CA LEU A 60 -5.32 -12.13 19.61
C LEU A 60 -6.22 -12.19 20.86
N SER A 61 -7.18 -11.28 21.00
CA SER A 61 -8.22 -11.35 22.03
C SER A 61 -9.35 -12.31 21.64
N ASN A 62 -9.67 -12.40 20.34
CA ASN A 62 -10.79 -13.20 19.83
C ASN A 62 -10.42 -14.66 19.56
N PHE A 63 -9.15 -14.94 19.23
CA PHE A 63 -8.67 -16.27 18.88
C PHE A 63 -7.55 -16.72 19.82
N THR A 64 -7.76 -17.86 20.47
CA THR A 64 -6.77 -18.48 21.35
C THR A 64 -5.74 -19.29 20.56
N GLU A 65 -4.59 -19.59 21.16
CA GLU A 65 -3.58 -20.50 20.58
C GLU A 65 -4.19 -21.84 20.11
N SER A 66 -5.19 -22.37 20.82
CA SER A 66 -5.89 -23.58 20.39
C SER A 66 -6.70 -23.40 19.11
N ASN A 67 -7.24 -22.20 18.86
CA ASN A 67 -7.90 -21.87 17.59
C ASN A 67 -6.89 -21.82 16.46
N PHE A 68 -5.72 -21.22 16.69
CA PHE A 68 -4.61 -21.20 15.73
C PHE A 68 -4.10 -22.60 15.40
N ALA A 69 -3.88 -23.44 16.42
CA ALA A 69 -3.51 -24.84 16.24
C ALA A 69 -4.56 -25.61 15.41
N SER A 70 -5.85 -25.36 15.65
CA SER A 70 -6.93 -25.98 14.88
C SER A 70 -6.97 -25.51 13.42
N ALA A 71 -6.50 -24.30 13.14
CA ALA A 71 -6.36 -23.76 11.79
C ALA A 71 -5.04 -24.15 11.09
N GLY A 72 -4.18 -24.93 11.77
CA GLY A 72 -2.92 -25.43 11.20
C GLY A 72 -1.69 -24.58 11.52
N PHE A 73 -1.80 -23.57 12.38
CA PHE A 73 -0.69 -22.73 12.81
C PHE A 73 -0.11 -23.21 14.14
N ASP A 74 1.20 -23.38 14.23
CA ASP A 74 1.85 -23.89 15.43
C ASP A 74 2.03 -22.81 16.53
N SER A 75 2.52 -23.24 17.70
CA SER A 75 2.75 -22.34 18.83
C SER A 75 3.83 -21.30 18.56
N THR A 76 4.79 -21.59 17.67
CA THR A 76 5.81 -20.64 17.24
C THR A 76 5.18 -19.51 16.45
N PHE A 77 4.27 -19.84 15.53
CA PHE A 77 3.51 -18.86 14.77
C PHE A 77 2.65 -17.97 15.65
N TYR A 78 1.92 -18.56 16.58
CA TYR A 78 1.13 -17.79 17.54
C TYR A 78 2.01 -16.89 18.44
N ALA A 79 3.21 -17.35 18.82
CA ALA A 79 4.15 -16.53 19.58
C ALA A 79 4.65 -15.33 18.77
N ASN A 80 5.06 -15.56 17.52
CA ASN A 80 5.54 -14.51 16.63
C ASN A 80 4.45 -13.49 16.29
N LEU A 81 3.18 -13.91 16.14
CA LEU A 81 2.06 -12.97 15.97
C LEU A 81 1.87 -12.02 17.15
N LYS A 82 2.17 -12.46 18.38
CA LYS A 82 2.15 -11.56 19.53
C LYS A 82 3.32 -10.56 19.49
N GLU A 83 4.44 -10.94 18.88
CA GLU A 83 5.56 -10.01 18.65
C GLU A 83 5.15 -8.95 17.61
N VAL A 84 4.58 -9.37 16.47
CA VAL A 84 4.02 -8.45 15.46
C VAL A 84 3.04 -7.46 16.12
N SER A 85 2.05 -7.97 16.87
CA SER A 85 1.10 -7.12 17.60
C SER A 85 1.77 -6.13 18.57
N SER A 86 2.88 -6.52 19.19
CA SER A 86 3.64 -5.65 20.10
C SER A 86 4.44 -4.59 19.34
N ASP A 87 4.94 -4.94 18.17
CA ASP A 87 5.64 -4.02 17.28
C ASP A 87 4.65 -2.95 16.78
N GLU A 88 3.45 -3.31 16.32
CA GLU A 88 2.40 -2.36 15.91
C GLU A 88 2.04 -1.36 17.03
N THR A 89 1.83 -1.86 18.27
CA THR A 89 1.61 -0.99 19.44
C THR A 89 2.78 -0.02 19.66
N THR A 90 4.01 -0.48 19.41
CA THR A 90 5.22 0.34 19.55
C THR A 90 5.31 1.40 18.46
N HIS A 91 4.87 1.08 17.23
CA HIS A 91 4.85 1.99 16.10
C HIS A 91 3.85 3.14 16.35
N VAL A 92 2.64 2.81 16.81
CA VAL A 92 1.64 3.79 17.29
C VAL A 92 2.23 4.74 18.34
N ALA A 93 2.86 4.20 19.37
CA ALA A 93 3.45 5.00 20.45
C ALA A 93 4.58 5.90 19.93
N PHE A 94 5.42 5.38 19.04
CA PHE A 94 6.52 6.10 18.42
C PHE A 94 6.03 7.30 17.59
N LEU A 95 5.08 7.10 16.67
CA LEU A 95 4.52 8.17 15.84
C LEU A 95 3.76 9.20 16.67
N THR A 96 2.96 8.74 17.65
CA THR A 96 2.25 9.63 18.59
C THR A 96 3.22 10.57 19.32
N ALA A 97 4.34 10.03 19.79
CA ALA A 97 5.38 10.82 20.46
C ALA A 97 6.08 11.79 19.49
N ALA A 98 6.36 11.35 18.25
CA ALA A 98 6.97 12.20 17.23
C ALA A 98 6.09 13.40 16.86
N LEU A 99 4.80 13.16 16.62
CA LEU A 99 3.80 14.21 16.33
C LEU A 99 3.64 15.19 17.50
N THR A 100 3.50 14.67 18.73
CA THR A 100 3.40 15.50 19.94
C THR A 100 4.63 16.39 20.11
N LYS A 101 5.83 15.83 19.91
CA LYS A 101 7.09 16.59 19.98
C LYS A 101 7.22 17.63 18.87
N ALA A 102 6.65 17.38 17.70
CA ALA A 102 6.56 18.33 16.60
C ALA A 102 5.52 19.44 16.83
N GLY A 103 4.74 19.37 17.92
CA GLY A 103 3.65 20.30 18.20
C GLY A 103 2.40 20.07 17.35
N ALA A 104 2.32 18.92 16.65
CA ALA A 104 1.14 18.48 15.94
C ALA A 104 0.21 17.71 16.87
N THR A 105 -1.09 17.69 16.56
CA THR A 105 -2.07 16.85 17.26
C THR A 105 -2.05 15.46 16.62
N PRO A 106 -1.71 14.39 17.37
CA PRO A 106 -1.80 13.03 16.87
C PRO A 106 -3.26 12.61 16.68
N VAL A 107 -3.54 11.86 15.61
CA VAL A 107 -4.82 11.16 15.44
C VAL A 107 -5.00 10.10 16.54
N ALA A 108 -6.24 9.95 17.00
CA ALA A 108 -6.64 8.82 17.83
C ALA A 108 -7.18 7.67 16.97
N ALA A 109 -7.14 6.45 17.50
CA ALA A 109 -7.67 5.27 16.85
C ALA A 109 -9.15 5.45 16.46
N CYS A 110 -9.50 4.92 15.30
CA CYS A 110 -10.87 4.86 14.83
C CYS A 110 -11.61 3.63 15.41
N THR A 111 -12.88 3.48 15.07
CA THR A 111 -13.61 2.22 15.21
C THR A 111 -13.52 1.48 13.89
N TYR A 112 -13.20 0.19 13.97
CA TYR A 112 -12.93 -0.65 12.80
C TYR A 112 -13.92 -1.81 12.70
N ASP A 113 -14.13 -2.31 11.49
CA ASP A 113 -14.78 -3.58 11.20
C ASP A 113 -13.92 -4.35 10.19
N PHE A 114 -13.29 -5.42 10.67
CA PHE A 114 -12.39 -6.25 9.86
C PHE A 114 -13.10 -7.40 9.16
N GLY A 115 -14.37 -7.68 9.49
CA GLY A 115 -15.12 -8.79 8.90
C GLY A 115 -14.53 -10.19 9.13
N VAL A 116 -13.59 -10.33 10.09
CA VAL A 116 -12.90 -11.59 10.40
C VAL A 116 -13.76 -12.48 11.30
N THR A 117 -13.94 -13.74 10.91
CA THR A 117 -14.79 -14.70 11.63
C THR A 117 -14.06 -15.95 12.11
N ASP A 118 -12.86 -16.20 11.60
CA ASP A 118 -12.02 -17.33 11.96
C ASP A 118 -10.53 -16.98 11.79
N VAL A 119 -9.64 -17.85 12.28
CA VAL A 119 -8.18 -17.64 12.19
C VAL A 119 -7.72 -17.55 10.74
N LYS A 120 -8.37 -18.23 9.80
CA LYS A 120 -7.92 -18.22 8.41
C LYS A 120 -8.20 -16.84 7.77
N SER A 121 -9.42 -16.35 7.91
CA SER A 121 -9.80 -14.99 7.48
C SER A 121 -9.00 -13.92 8.23
N PHE A 122 -8.61 -14.16 9.48
CA PHE A 122 -7.67 -13.30 10.21
C PHE A 122 -6.32 -13.23 9.50
N ILE A 123 -5.66 -14.36 9.22
CA ILE A 123 -4.34 -14.35 8.57
C ILE A 123 -4.37 -13.87 7.12
N GLU A 124 -5.44 -14.15 6.39
CA GLU A 124 -5.65 -13.58 5.05
C GLU A 124 -5.77 -12.06 5.09
N THR A 125 -6.50 -11.51 6.08
CA THR A 125 -6.62 -10.06 6.28
C THR A 125 -5.29 -9.45 6.75
N ALA A 126 -4.57 -10.14 7.64
CA ALA A 126 -3.23 -9.74 8.08
C ALA A 126 -2.29 -9.59 6.87
N SER A 127 -2.25 -10.58 5.97
CA SER A 127 -1.41 -10.52 4.77
C SER A 127 -1.71 -9.28 3.93
N ILE A 128 -2.99 -8.92 3.78
CA ILE A 128 -3.39 -7.70 3.07
C ILE A 128 -2.91 -6.45 3.79
N LEU A 129 -3.19 -6.32 5.10
CA LEU A 129 -2.82 -5.11 5.86
C LEU A 129 -1.32 -4.88 5.84
N GLU A 130 -0.52 -5.91 6.13
CA GLU A 130 0.94 -5.83 6.13
C GLU A 130 1.52 -5.42 4.76
N GLY A 131 0.95 -5.96 3.67
CA GLY A 131 1.33 -5.54 2.32
C GLY A 131 0.96 -4.08 2.02
N VAL A 132 -0.17 -3.62 2.53
CA VAL A 132 -0.61 -2.22 2.43
C VAL A 132 0.29 -1.31 3.29
N GLY A 133 0.69 -1.73 4.49
CA GLY A 133 1.63 -1.03 5.36
C GLY A 133 2.98 -0.80 4.66
N VAL A 134 3.57 -1.86 4.08
CA VAL A 134 4.77 -1.75 3.23
C VAL A 134 4.59 -0.74 2.11
N SER A 135 3.46 -0.83 1.38
CA SER A 135 3.16 0.02 0.24
C SER A 135 2.97 1.50 0.64
N ALA A 136 2.41 1.72 1.84
CA ALA A 136 2.16 3.04 2.41
C ALA A 136 3.44 3.75 2.80
N TYR A 137 4.31 3.08 3.57
CA TYR A 137 5.59 3.65 3.96
C TYR A 137 6.52 3.89 2.77
N LEU A 138 6.57 2.94 1.83
CA LEU A 138 7.36 3.09 0.62
C LEU A 138 6.85 4.23 -0.27
N GLY A 139 5.54 4.34 -0.45
CA GLY A 139 4.91 5.39 -1.25
C GLY A 139 5.10 6.78 -0.65
N ALA A 140 4.90 6.93 0.66
CA ALA A 140 5.07 8.20 1.36
C ALA A 140 6.53 8.65 1.49
N ALA A 141 7.51 7.75 1.31
CA ALA A 141 8.93 8.05 1.52
C ALA A 141 9.43 9.24 0.68
N ALA A 142 8.90 9.42 -0.53
CA ALA A 142 9.29 10.53 -1.41
C ALA A 142 8.75 11.90 -0.94
N ASP A 143 7.69 11.90 -0.13
CA ASP A 143 7.00 13.11 0.32
C ASP A 143 7.52 13.60 1.69
N ILE A 144 8.28 12.78 2.41
CA ILE A 144 8.85 13.16 3.72
C ILE A 144 10.03 14.13 3.53
N MET A 145 9.86 15.36 4.02
CA MET A 145 10.87 16.42 3.88
C MET A 145 11.98 16.32 4.92
N SER A 146 11.64 15.90 6.14
CA SER A 146 12.62 15.71 7.22
C SER A 146 13.40 14.41 7.04
N ALA A 147 14.71 14.50 6.81
CA ALA A 147 15.59 13.32 6.74
C ALA A 147 15.53 12.46 8.02
N ALA A 148 15.26 13.06 9.18
CA ALA A 148 15.09 12.34 10.43
C ALA A 148 13.79 11.51 10.42
N TYR A 149 12.69 12.08 9.92
CA TYR A 149 11.42 11.35 9.76
C TYR A 149 11.50 10.31 8.66
N LEU A 150 12.21 10.59 7.56
CA LEU A 150 12.46 9.62 6.51
C LEU A 150 13.24 8.40 7.02
N THR A 151 14.27 8.64 7.85
CA THR A 151 15.03 7.54 8.47
C THR A 151 14.17 6.73 9.43
N ALA A 152 13.30 7.40 10.20
CA ALA A 152 12.38 6.73 11.11
C ALA A 152 11.33 5.89 10.35
N ALA A 153 10.67 6.48 9.35
CA ALA A 153 9.74 5.78 8.45
C ALA A 153 10.42 4.60 7.74
N GLY A 154 11.66 4.78 7.27
CA GLY A 154 12.44 3.70 6.69
C GLY A 154 12.75 2.57 7.69
N SER A 155 12.90 2.87 8.97
CA SER A 155 13.09 1.81 9.99
C SER A 155 11.83 0.96 10.18
N ILE A 156 10.65 1.60 10.21
CA ILE A 156 9.35 0.94 10.28
C ILE A 156 9.12 0.11 9.02
N LEU A 157 9.29 0.70 7.83
CA LEU A 157 9.13 -0.01 6.56
C LEU A 157 9.86 -1.36 6.52
N THR A 158 11.10 -1.44 7.04
CA THR A 158 11.81 -2.74 7.03
C THR A 158 11.22 -3.77 7.99
N VAL A 159 10.55 -3.34 9.05
CA VAL A 159 9.84 -4.21 10.01
C VAL A 159 8.54 -4.70 9.37
N GLU A 160 7.74 -3.80 8.79
CA GLU A 160 6.55 -4.15 7.98
C GLU A 160 6.87 -5.18 6.90
N SER A 161 7.98 -5.00 6.17
CA SER A 161 8.38 -5.98 5.16
C SER A 161 8.66 -7.37 5.75
N ARG A 162 9.18 -7.46 6.99
CA ARG A 162 9.41 -8.76 7.66
C ARG A 162 8.11 -9.38 8.15
N HIS A 163 7.20 -8.57 8.70
CA HIS A 163 5.86 -8.99 9.07
C HIS A 163 5.13 -9.56 7.84
N SER A 164 5.06 -8.79 6.76
CA SER A 164 4.48 -9.20 5.48
C SER A 164 5.10 -10.50 4.96
N SER A 165 6.42 -10.59 4.83
CA SER A 165 7.09 -11.84 4.41
C SER A 165 6.74 -13.03 5.31
N TYR A 166 6.68 -12.84 6.63
CA TYR A 166 6.39 -13.90 7.58
C TYR A 166 4.95 -14.42 7.43
N ILE A 167 3.97 -13.51 7.36
CA ILE A 167 2.56 -13.85 7.20
C ILE A 167 2.32 -14.52 5.85
N ARG A 168 2.90 -14.00 4.76
CA ARG A 168 2.81 -14.61 3.43
C ARG A 168 3.32 -16.05 3.41
N ALA A 169 4.51 -16.29 3.99
CA ALA A 169 5.05 -17.65 4.10
C ALA A 169 4.10 -18.61 4.84
N SER A 170 3.39 -18.12 5.87
CA SER A 170 2.42 -18.91 6.64
C SER A 170 1.17 -19.31 5.84
N LEU A 171 0.82 -18.52 4.82
CA LEU A 171 -0.26 -18.79 3.88
C LEU A 171 0.18 -19.71 2.71
N GLY A 172 1.45 -20.10 2.67
CA GLY A 172 2.03 -20.85 1.55
C GLY A 172 2.32 -19.99 0.32
N GLU A 173 2.26 -18.66 0.47
CA GLU A 173 2.64 -17.70 -0.56
C GLU A 173 4.15 -17.49 -0.57
N SER A 174 4.68 -16.91 -1.65
CA SER A 174 6.10 -16.52 -1.65
C SER A 174 6.33 -15.37 -0.66
N PRO A 175 7.29 -15.49 0.27
CA PRO A 175 7.69 -14.39 1.15
C PRO A 175 8.49 -13.30 0.43
N PHE A 176 8.92 -13.54 -0.80
CA PHE A 176 9.68 -12.61 -1.65
C PHE A 176 9.17 -12.72 -3.10
N PRO A 177 7.91 -12.35 -3.37
CA PRO A 177 7.28 -12.61 -4.66
C PRO A 177 7.85 -11.76 -5.80
N SER A 178 8.40 -10.59 -5.48
CA SER A 178 8.94 -9.62 -6.43
C SER A 178 10.28 -9.07 -5.92
N PRO A 179 11.22 -8.70 -6.81
CA PRO A 179 12.44 -7.99 -6.41
C PRO A 179 12.19 -6.55 -5.93
N PHE A 180 10.99 -6.01 -6.14
CA PHE A 180 10.60 -4.67 -5.73
C PHE A 180 9.17 -4.66 -5.19
N ASP A 181 8.97 -4.01 -4.04
CA ASP A 181 7.65 -3.71 -3.48
C ASP A 181 6.97 -2.58 -4.25
N VAL A 182 5.64 -2.48 -4.09
CA VAL A 182 4.80 -1.54 -4.85
C VAL A 182 4.52 -0.30 -4.01
N PRO A 183 5.04 0.89 -4.38
CA PRO A 183 4.64 2.13 -3.74
C PRO A 183 3.23 2.51 -4.18
N LEU A 184 2.34 2.76 -3.21
CA LEU A 184 1.01 3.32 -3.45
C LEU A 184 0.97 4.79 -3.03
N THR A 185 0.12 5.58 -3.69
CA THR A 185 -0.17 6.95 -3.26
C THR A 185 -0.98 6.98 -1.96
N LEU A 186 -1.00 8.13 -1.27
CA LEU A 186 -1.74 8.30 -0.02
C LEU A 186 -3.23 8.00 -0.20
N ASP A 187 -3.84 8.44 -1.31
CA ASP A 187 -5.25 8.20 -1.61
C ASP A 187 -5.53 6.73 -1.93
N GLU A 188 -4.63 6.04 -2.64
CA GLU A 188 -4.75 4.62 -2.94
C GLU A 188 -4.72 3.77 -1.67
N VAL A 189 -3.77 4.02 -0.77
CA VAL A 189 -3.70 3.33 0.52
C VAL A 189 -4.90 3.70 1.41
N TYR A 190 -5.24 4.99 1.50
CA TYR A 190 -6.38 5.41 2.30
C TYR A 190 -7.69 4.78 1.80
N THR A 191 -7.82 4.54 0.49
CA THR A 191 -8.96 3.79 -0.07
C THR A 191 -9.02 2.35 0.46
N LEU A 192 -7.88 1.66 0.57
CA LEU A 192 -7.80 0.31 1.12
C LEU A 192 -8.09 0.30 2.62
N ALA A 193 -7.51 1.23 3.38
CA ALA A 193 -7.73 1.36 4.82
C ALA A 193 -9.19 1.75 5.16
N ALA A 194 -9.79 2.66 4.39
CA ALA A 194 -11.15 3.14 4.60
C ALA A 194 -12.21 2.03 4.52
N ALA A 195 -11.91 0.91 3.84
CA ALA A 195 -12.80 -0.25 3.81
C ALA A 195 -13.02 -0.89 5.19
N PHE A 196 -12.09 -0.67 6.13
CA PHE A 196 -12.16 -1.19 7.50
C PHE A 196 -12.59 -0.13 8.52
N ILE A 197 -12.67 1.14 8.16
CA ILE A 197 -12.96 2.24 9.09
C ILE A 197 -14.47 2.50 9.14
N VAL A 198 -15.08 2.26 10.30
CA VAL A 198 -16.51 2.53 10.55
C VAL A 198 -16.73 4.00 10.92
N SER A 199 -15.90 4.54 11.83
CA SER A 199 -15.96 5.94 12.24
C SER A 199 -14.67 6.35 12.96
N CYS A 200 -14.31 7.63 12.91
CA CYS A 200 -13.17 8.17 13.65
C CYS A 200 -13.61 9.29 14.61
N PRO A 201 -12.88 9.53 15.71
CA PRO A 201 -13.13 10.67 16.59
C PRO A 201 -13.18 11.99 15.83
N SER A 202 -14.21 12.81 16.07
CA SER A 202 -14.35 14.12 15.42
C SER A 202 -13.27 15.14 15.79
N SER A 203 -12.48 14.83 16.83
CA SER A 203 -11.29 15.58 17.23
C SER A 203 -10.06 15.27 16.39
N ASN A 204 -10.07 14.22 15.57
CA ASN A 204 -8.92 13.89 14.72
C ASN A 204 -8.69 15.01 13.70
N PRO A 205 -7.42 15.39 13.44
CA PRO A 205 -7.11 16.32 12.35
C PRO A 205 -7.59 15.76 11.01
N THR A 206 -8.02 16.65 10.12
CA THR A 206 -8.36 16.27 8.75
C THR A 206 -7.08 15.95 7.97
N LEU A 207 -6.99 14.73 7.46
CA LEU A 207 -5.91 14.30 6.59
C LEU A 207 -6.16 14.79 5.15
N PRO A 208 -5.11 15.16 4.38
CA PRO A 208 -5.24 15.56 2.99
C PRO A 208 -5.34 14.34 2.06
N VAL A 209 -6.23 13.40 2.39
CA VAL A 209 -6.46 12.16 1.62
C VAL A 209 -7.92 12.00 1.27
N LYS A 210 -8.17 11.26 0.20
CA LYS A 210 -9.50 10.97 -0.32
C LYS A 210 -9.60 9.49 -0.70
N ALA A 211 -10.62 8.81 -0.19
CA ALA A 211 -10.94 7.48 -0.66
C ALA A 211 -11.58 7.54 -2.06
N PHE A 212 -11.07 6.73 -2.98
CA PHE A 212 -11.68 6.48 -4.28
C PHE A 212 -12.88 5.54 -4.13
N PRO A 213 -13.75 5.45 -5.16
CA PRO A 213 -14.77 4.42 -5.21
C PRO A 213 -14.17 3.02 -5.07
N THR A 214 -14.83 2.17 -4.28
CA THR A 214 -14.36 0.82 -3.97
C THR A 214 -14.23 -0.03 -5.24
N LEU A 215 -13.14 -0.78 -5.32
CA LEU A 215 -12.89 -1.80 -6.34
C LEU A 215 -12.53 -3.10 -5.66
N THR A 216 -13.08 -4.22 -6.13
CA THR A 216 -12.71 -5.54 -5.63
C THR A 216 -12.41 -6.48 -6.79
N SER A 217 -11.54 -7.46 -6.60
CA SER A 217 -11.24 -8.49 -7.61
C SER A 217 -12.09 -9.75 -7.39
N SER A 218 -12.33 -10.49 -8.47
CA SER A 218 -12.93 -11.82 -8.47
C SER A 218 -12.24 -12.70 -9.53
N PRO A 219 -11.70 -13.88 -9.15
CA PRO A 219 -11.51 -14.31 -7.77
C PRO A 219 -10.54 -13.36 -7.01
N LYS A 220 -10.69 -13.24 -5.68
CA LYS A 220 -9.71 -12.55 -4.81
C LYS A 220 -8.52 -13.44 -4.50
N ASN A 221 -8.81 -14.71 -4.22
CA ASN A 221 -7.87 -15.75 -3.82
C ASN A 221 -7.97 -16.93 -4.80
N GLY A 222 -6.86 -17.60 -5.06
CA GLY A 222 -6.79 -18.75 -5.98
C GLY A 222 -5.47 -18.77 -6.75
N ASN A 223 -5.33 -19.70 -7.70
CA ASN A 223 -4.15 -19.76 -8.58
C ASN A 223 -4.20 -18.68 -9.66
N ILE A 224 -4.33 -17.40 -9.27
CA ILE A 224 -4.17 -16.27 -10.18
C ILE A 224 -2.69 -16.18 -10.49
N THR A 225 -2.35 -16.28 -11.77
CA THR A 225 -0.99 -16.07 -12.28
C THR A 225 -1.00 -15.00 -13.35
N ALA A 226 0.17 -14.49 -13.70
CA ALA A 226 0.30 -13.60 -14.84
C ALA A 226 -0.30 -14.26 -16.10
N GLY A 227 -1.18 -13.56 -16.82
CA GLY A 227 -1.96 -14.09 -17.95
C GLY A 227 -3.35 -14.62 -17.58
N SER A 228 -3.70 -14.70 -16.30
CA SER A 228 -5.06 -15.04 -15.85
C SER A 228 -6.04 -13.92 -16.18
N GLU A 229 -7.27 -14.28 -16.53
CA GLU A 229 -8.38 -13.33 -16.59
C GLU A 229 -8.99 -13.16 -15.19
N ILE A 230 -9.22 -11.91 -14.79
CA ILE A 230 -9.89 -11.54 -13.54
C ILE A 230 -11.04 -10.58 -13.85
N THR A 231 -12.02 -10.52 -12.93
CA THR A 231 -13.07 -9.51 -12.92
C THR A 231 -12.83 -8.49 -11.81
N LEU A 232 -12.84 -7.21 -12.14
CA LEU A 232 -12.81 -6.10 -11.20
C LEU A 232 -14.24 -5.56 -11.02
N LEU A 233 -14.80 -5.74 -9.83
CA LEU A 233 -16.15 -5.35 -9.46
C LEU A 233 -16.16 -3.95 -8.85
N THR A 234 -17.15 -3.13 -9.21
CA THR A 234 -17.32 -1.75 -8.75
C THR A 234 -18.57 -1.63 -7.85
N PRO A 235 -18.57 -2.22 -6.63
CA PRO A 235 -19.75 -2.21 -5.78
C PRO A 235 -20.18 -0.79 -5.44
N GLY A 236 -21.48 -0.51 -5.53
CA GLY A 236 -22.05 0.79 -5.17
C GLY A 236 -21.63 1.95 -6.08
N SER A 237 -20.95 1.69 -7.21
CA SER A 237 -20.49 2.73 -8.13
C SER A 237 -20.65 2.32 -9.59
N ILE A 238 -20.88 3.30 -10.45
CA ILE A 238 -20.89 3.11 -11.90
C ILE A 238 -19.64 3.81 -12.44
N VAL A 239 -18.66 3.01 -12.87
CA VAL A 239 -17.45 3.53 -13.52
C VAL A 239 -17.69 3.59 -15.02
N THR A 240 -17.58 4.78 -15.59
CA THR A 240 -17.65 5.02 -17.04
C THR A 240 -16.56 6.00 -17.45
N ALA A 241 -16.13 5.93 -18.70
CA ALA A 241 -15.22 6.95 -19.23
C ALA A 241 -15.89 8.33 -19.20
N ALA A 242 -15.12 9.39 -18.97
CA ALA A 242 -15.64 10.75 -18.85
C ALA A 242 -16.40 11.23 -20.11
N ASP A 243 -16.03 10.72 -21.29
CA ASP A 243 -16.69 10.97 -22.58
C ASP A 243 -17.70 9.88 -22.98
N GLY A 244 -17.91 8.89 -22.11
CA GLY A 244 -18.77 7.73 -22.32
C GLY A 244 -18.30 6.75 -23.39
N LYS A 245 -17.09 6.93 -23.95
CA LYS A 245 -16.61 6.16 -25.12
C LYS A 245 -15.17 5.67 -25.00
N SER A 246 -14.34 6.38 -24.25
CA SER A 246 -12.94 6.04 -24.10
C SER A 246 -12.78 4.69 -23.40
N GLN A 247 -11.71 4.00 -23.77
CA GLN A 247 -11.33 2.73 -23.17
C GLN A 247 -11.03 2.92 -21.68
N ILE A 248 -11.59 2.06 -20.83
CA ILE A 248 -11.16 1.92 -19.43
C ILE A 248 -10.02 0.91 -19.38
N TYR A 249 -9.03 1.19 -18.55
CA TYR A 249 -7.89 0.32 -18.31
C TYR A 249 -7.86 -0.10 -16.85
N GLY A 250 -7.39 -1.32 -16.58
CA GLY A 250 -6.81 -1.65 -15.29
C GLY A 250 -5.35 -1.26 -15.30
N ALA A 251 -4.95 -0.35 -14.41
CA ALA A 251 -3.56 0.02 -14.21
C ALA A 251 -3.01 -0.72 -13.00
N PHE A 252 -2.12 -1.67 -13.25
CA PHE A 252 -1.42 -2.44 -12.23
C PHE A 252 -0.25 -1.61 -11.73
N ILE A 253 -0.24 -1.28 -10.44
CA ILE A 253 0.77 -0.37 -9.88
C ILE A 253 2.08 -1.13 -9.67
N THR A 254 3.20 -0.54 -10.11
CA THR A 254 4.55 -1.07 -9.89
C THR A 254 5.54 0.08 -9.65
N VAL A 255 6.67 -0.20 -9.00
CA VAL A 255 7.71 0.81 -8.76
C VAL A 255 8.30 1.43 -10.04
N THR A 256 8.26 0.68 -11.16
CA THR A 256 8.79 1.15 -12.45
C THR A 256 7.76 1.90 -13.29
N GLY A 257 6.56 2.06 -12.77
CA GLY A 257 5.42 2.68 -13.43
C GLY A 257 4.25 1.71 -13.61
N PRO A 258 3.03 2.24 -13.80
CA PRO A 258 1.84 1.42 -13.97
C PRO A 258 1.87 0.62 -15.27
N VAL A 259 1.31 -0.59 -15.21
CA VAL A 259 1.17 -1.50 -16.35
C VAL A 259 -0.30 -1.55 -16.71
N PHE A 260 -0.65 -1.09 -17.90
CA PHE A 260 -2.04 -0.96 -18.31
C PHE A 260 -2.51 -2.21 -19.06
N ALA A 261 -3.64 -2.76 -18.63
CA ALA A 261 -4.40 -3.78 -19.35
C ALA A 261 -5.75 -3.19 -19.80
N PRO A 262 -6.15 -3.34 -21.07
CA PRO A 262 -7.49 -2.96 -21.52
C PRO A 262 -8.56 -3.72 -20.71
N ALA A 263 -9.54 -2.99 -20.18
CA ALA A 263 -10.62 -3.55 -19.39
C ALA A 263 -11.93 -3.61 -20.20
N THR A 264 -12.58 -4.76 -20.24
CA THR A 264 -13.85 -4.95 -20.95
C THR A 264 -15.00 -4.85 -19.96
N ALA A 265 -15.95 -3.95 -20.22
CA ALA A 265 -17.10 -3.79 -19.34
C ALA A 265 -17.94 -5.08 -19.28
N VAL A 266 -18.31 -5.48 -18.06
CA VAL A 266 -19.22 -6.59 -17.77
C VAL A 266 -20.27 -6.12 -16.75
N ASP A 267 -21.26 -6.97 -16.46
CA ASP A 267 -22.24 -6.64 -15.42
C ASP A 267 -21.53 -6.46 -14.06
N GLY A 268 -21.77 -5.31 -13.42
CA GLY A 268 -21.17 -4.96 -12.13
C GLY A 268 -19.67 -4.63 -12.13
N GLY A 269 -19.00 -4.52 -13.29
CA GLY A 269 -17.57 -4.23 -13.31
C GLY A 269 -16.88 -4.37 -14.67
N PHE A 270 -15.64 -4.85 -14.65
CA PHE A 270 -14.79 -5.02 -15.84
C PHE A 270 -13.97 -6.32 -15.78
N THR A 271 -13.79 -7.00 -16.91
CA THR A 271 -12.82 -8.09 -17.03
C THR A 271 -11.52 -7.62 -17.68
N LEU A 272 -10.39 -8.18 -17.26
CA LEU A 272 -9.09 -7.93 -17.88
C LEU A 272 -8.12 -9.09 -17.63
N THR A 273 -7.02 -9.12 -18.38
CA THR A 273 -5.94 -10.08 -18.19
C THR A 273 -4.82 -9.49 -17.34
N VAL A 274 -4.35 -10.24 -16.34
CA VAL A 274 -3.16 -9.88 -15.56
C VAL A 274 -1.94 -9.85 -16.48
N PRO A 275 -1.20 -8.72 -16.58
CA PRO A 275 -0.04 -8.62 -17.47
C PRO A 275 1.05 -9.66 -17.19
N THR A 276 1.54 -10.33 -18.24
CA THR A 276 2.54 -11.42 -18.13
C THR A 276 3.97 -10.95 -17.90
N ALA A 277 4.35 -9.80 -18.45
CA ALA A 277 5.60 -9.09 -18.16
C ALA A 277 5.60 -7.75 -18.91
N PRO A 278 5.70 -6.61 -18.22
CA PRO A 278 5.89 -5.32 -18.88
C PRO A 278 7.31 -5.25 -19.47
N ASN A 279 7.47 -5.19 -20.80
CA ASN A 279 8.70 -4.71 -21.46
C ASN A 279 10.05 -5.21 -20.90
N GLY A 280 10.17 -6.49 -20.54
CA GLY A 280 11.42 -7.09 -20.04
C GLY A 280 11.67 -6.90 -18.53
N THR A 281 10.68 -6.45 -17.76
CA THR A 281 10.70 -6.51 -16.29
C THR A 281 10.19 -7.86 -15.79
N ALA A 282 10.33 -8.10 -14.49
CA ALA A 282 9.74 -9.27 -13.83
C ALA A 282 8.21 -9.30 -14.06
N PRO A 283 7.61 -10.50 -14.15
CA PRO A 283 6.16 -10.66 -14.15
C PRO A 283 5.56 -10.06 -12.87
N ILE A 284 4.30 -9.63 -12.95
CA ILE A 284 3.54 -9.22 -11.76
C ILE A 284 3.38 -10.46 -10.87
N SER A 285 3.79 -10.34 -9.61
CA SER A 285 3.69 -11.41 -8.61
C SER A 285 3.63 -10.82 -7.21
N GLY A 286 2.96 -11.54 -6.31
CA GLY A 286 2.72 -11.15 -4.93
C GLY A 286 1.43 -10.37 -4.76
N GLN A 287 1.33 -9.64 -3.65
CA GLN A 287 0.21 -8.76 -3.40
C GLN A 287 0.18 -7.65 -4.44
N THR A 288 -0.86 -7.66 -5.25
CA THR A 288 -0.98 -6.85 -6.45
C THR A 288 -2.11 -5.84 -6.30
N TYR A 289 -1.84 -4.62 -6.72
CA TYR A 289 -2.78 -3.50 -6.69
C TYR A 289 -3.14 -3.06 -8.10
N VAL A 290 -4.45 -2.93 -8.36
CA VAL A 290 -4.95 -2.45 -9.65
C VAL A 290 -6.02 -1.39 -9.43
N VAL A 291 -5.94 -0.29 -10.19
CA VAL A 291 -6.98 0.75 -10.25
C VAL A 291 -7.65 0.74 -11.60
N LEU A 292 -8.92 1.16 -11.66
CA LEU A 292 -9.58 1.48 -12.93
C LEU A 292 -9.30 2.94 -13.29
N THR A 293 -8.94 3.18 -14.55
CA THR A 293 -8.61 4.51 -15.06
C THR A 293 -9.02 4.68 -16.52
N GLY A 294 -9.38 5.91 -16.90
CA GLY A 294 -9.58 6.30 -18.31
C GLY A 294 -8.30 6.73 -19.02
N CYS A 295 -7.15 6.71 -18.32
CA CYS A 295 -5.84 7.12 -18.82
C CYS A 295 -4.92 5.90 -18.94
N ASN A 296 -4.17 5.78 -20.05
CA ASN A 296 -3.21 4.69 -20.27
C ASN A 296 -1.75 5.13 -20.30
N THR A 297 -1.47 6.37 -19.87
CA THR A 297 -0.12 6.93 -19.81
C THR A 297 0.34 7.21 -18.40
N THR A 298 -0.58 7.58 -17.50
CA THR A 298 -0.28 7.96 -16.11
C THR A 298 -1.38 7.48 -15.18
N VAL A 299 -1.00 7.20 -13.94
CA VAL A 299 -1.92 7.05 -12.80
C VAL A 299 -1.62 8.19 -11.82
N SER A 300 -2.69 8.84 -11.35
CA SER A 300 -2.73 9.94 -10.40
C SER A 300 -4.15 10.06 -9.85
N ASP A 301 -4.34 10.77 -8.74
CA ASP A 301 -5.64 10.93 -8.08
C ASP A 301 -6.73 11.50 -8.99
N ASP A 302 -6.35 12.31 -9.99
CA ASP A 302 -7.26 12.89 -10.98
C ASP A 302 -7.69 11.89 -12.07
N THR A 303 -6.95 10.80 -12.23
CA THR A 303 -7.18 9.79 -13.29
C THR A 303 -7.80 8.51 -12.77
N VAL A 304 -7.67 8.21 -11.47
CA VAL A 304 -8.25 7.03 -10.84
C VAL A 304 -9.77 7.17 -10.78
N ALA A 305 -10.46 6.20 -11.39
CA ALA A 305 -11.93 6.13 -11.37
C ALA A 305 -12.44 5.27 -10.21
N ALA A 306 -11.70 4.22 -9.83
CA ALA A 306 -11.98 3.35 -8.69
C ALA A 306 -10.74 2.53 -8.29
N GLY A 307 -10.69 2.12 -7.02
CA GLY A 307 -9.68 1.23 -6.46
C GLY A 307 -8.62 1.92 -5.60
N PRO A 308 -7.56 1.22 -5.20
CA PRO A 308 -7.16 -0.08 -5.74
C PRO A 308 -8.06 -1.25 -5.33
N ALA A 309 -8.11 -2.27 -6.18
CA ALA A 309 -8.39 -3.64 -5.76
C ALA A 309 -7.08 -4.33 -5.41
N VAL A 310 -7.11 -5.19 -4.40
CA VAL A 310 -5.97 -5.98 -3.92
C VAL A 310 -6.25 -7.49 -4.10
N PHE A 311 -5.26 -8.23 -4.57
CA PHE A 311 -5.29 -9.71 -4.70
C PHE A 311 -3.88 -10.28 -4.81
N GLU A 312 -3.75 -11.58 -4.57
CA GLU A 312 -2.48 -12.30 -4.68
C GLU A 312 -2.27 -12.83 -6.11
N VAL A 313 -1.07 -12.62 -6.67
CA VAL A 313 -0.63 -13.22 -7.93
C VAL A 313 0.53 -14.18 -7.68
N GLY A 314 0.27 -15.48 -7.86
CA GLY A 314 1.28 -16.52 -7.72
C GLY A 314 2.39 -16.44 -8.77
N PRO A 315 3.53 -17.12 -8.55
CA PRO A 315 4.58 -17.22 -9.55
C PRO A 315 4.08 -17.93 -10.81
N LEU A 316 4.66 -17.55 -11.97
CA LEU A 316 4.44 -18.24 -13.25
C LEU A 316 4.97 -19.68 -13.25
#